data_AF-A0A453CT03-F1
#
_entry.id   AF-A0A453CT03-F1
#
_cell.length_a   1.000
_cell.length_b   1.000
_cell.length_c   1.000
_cell.angle_alpha   90.00
_cell.angle_beta   90.00
_cell.angle_gamma   90.00
#
_symmetry.space_group_name_H-M   'P 1'
#
loop_
_entity.id
_entity.type
_entity.pdbx_description
1 polymer ?
#
loop_
_entity_poly.entity_id
_entity_poly.type
_entity_poly.pdbx_seq_one_letter_code
_entity_poly.pdbx_strand_id
1 'polypeptide(L)'
;VQWGQISMVDAERRLLANALQDIDNQHFVLLSDSCVPLHKFDYVYDYLMGTNLSFIDSFYDPGPHGNFRYSQNMLPEVRESDFRKGSQWFSVKRQHALMTIADSLYYTKFKLYCKPGMEGGRNCYADEHYMPTLFNMMDPNGIANWSVTHVDWSEGKWHPKAYRAQDVTYGLLKNITSIDMSHHVTSDSKVSVSVSLSVCLFVCVCVSLSQCFAFTFT
;
A
#
# COMPACT_ATOMS: atom_id res chain seq x y z
N VAL A 1 -10.10 -14.10 3.66
CA VAL A 1 -9.99 -12.62 3.62
C VAL A 1 -11.13 -12.09 2.77
N GLN A 2 -11.80 -11.01 3.18
CA GLN A 2 -12.86 -10.36 2.41
C GLN A 2 -12.41 -8.98 1.93
N TRP A 3 -12.67 -8.66 0.66
CA TRP A 3 -12.26 -7.40 0.03
C TRP A 3 -12.90 -6.19 0.72
N GLY A 4 -12.09 -5.14 0.93
CA GLY A 4 -12.51 -3.87 1.55
C GLY A 4 -12.89 -3.96 3.03
N GLN A 5 -12.75 -5.13 3.66
CA GLN A 5 -13.04 -5.34 5.08
C GLN A 5 -11.76 -5.33 5.91
N ILE A 6 -11.87 -5.02 7.20
CA ILE A 6 -10.74 -5.03 8.14
C ILE A 6 -10.00 -6.39 8.19
N SER A 7 -10.66 -7.47 7.77
CA SER A 7 -10.04 -8.79 7.65
C SER A 7 -8.81 -8.84 6.73
N MET A 8 -8.67 -7.88 5.80
CA MET A 8 -7.46 -7.72 4.98
C MET A 8 -6.29 -7.26 5.83
N VAL A 9 -6.47 -6.17 6.57
CA VAL A 9 -5.47 -5.65 7.53
C VAL A 9 -5.16 -6.69 8.62
N ASP A 10 -6.15 -7.45 9.09
CA ASP A 10 -5.91 -8.55 10.04
C ASP A 10 -4.97 -9.62 9.48
N ALA A 11 -5.13 -9.96 8.19
CA ALA A 11 -4.26 -10.92 7.52
C ALA A 11 -2.84 -10.37 7.36
N GLU A 12 -2.71 -9.12 6.91
CA GLU A 12 -1.41 -8.43 6.76
C GLU A 12 -0.66 -8.34 8.10
N ARG A 13 -1.34 -7.95 9.17
CA ARG A 13 -0.77 -7.90 10.53
C ARG A 13 -0.31 -9.27 11.01
N ARG A 14 -1.07 -10.34 10.73
CA ARG A 14 -0.70 -11.72 11.09
C ARG A 14 0.51 -12.20 10.29
N LEU A 15 0.59 -11.85 9.00
CA LEU A 15 1.75 -12.15 8.17
C LEU A 15 3.01 -11.45 8.71
N LEU A 16 2.91 -10.17 9.04
CA LEU A 16 4.00 -9.41 9.67
C LEU A 16 4.41 -10.02 11.01
N ALA A 17 3.45 -10.32 11.89
CA ALA A 17 3.73 -10.90 13.20
C ALA A 17 4.43 -12.26 13.10
N ASN A 18 4.03 -13.09 12.14
CA ASN A 18 4.69 -14.38 11.89
C ASN A 18 6.12 -14.19 11.36
N ALA A 19 6.29 -13.29 10.40
CA ALA A 19 7.58 -13.00 9.79
C ALA A 19 8.57 -12.35 10.78
N LEU A 20 8.10 -11.56 11.73
CA LEU A 20 8.90 -10.89 12.76
C LEU A 20 9.48 -11.84 13.82
N GLN A 21 8.99 -13.09 13.90
CA GLN A 21 9.54 -14.11 14.80
C GLN A 21 11.00 -14.44 14.46
N ASP A 22 11.35 -14.34 13.18
CA ASP A 22 12.74 -14.37 12.74
C ASP A 22 13.36 -12.98 12.96
N ILE A 23 14.43 -12.93 13.75
CA ILE A 23 15.13 -11.70 14.10
C ILE A 23 15.97 -11.15 12.93
N ASP A 24 16.33 -12.02 11.99
CA ASP A 24 17.19 -11.67 10.85
C ASP A 24 16.39 -10.95 9.76
N ASN A 25 15.06 -11.14 9.71
CA ASN A 25 14.19 -10.40 8.79
C ASN A 25 14.21 -8.89 9.07
N GLN A 26 14.84 -8.12 8.17
CA GLN A 26 14.94 -6.65 8.27
C GLN A 26 13.95 -5.90 7.36
N HIS A 27 13.45 -6.55 6.31
CA HIS A 27 12.56 -5.94 5.32
C HIS A 27 11.41 -6.89 4.96
N PHE A 28 10.20 -6.35 4.88
CA PHE A 28 8.95 -7.10 4.70
C PHE A 28 8.19 -6.54 3.50
N VAL A 29 7.90 -7.38 2.52
CA VAL A 29 7.19 -6.99 1.29
C VAL A 29 5.91 -7.78 1.17
N LEU A 30 4.79 -7.07 1.04
CA LEU A 30 3.50 -7.68 0.73
C LEU A 30 3.39 -7.88 -0.78
N LEU A 31 3.15 -9.11 -1.21
CA LEU A 31 2.89 -9.51 -2.59
C LEU A 31 1.63 -10.39 -2.64
N SER A 32 1.20 -10.75 -3.85
CA SER A 32 0.18 -11.76 -4.10
C SER A 32 0.65 -12.74 -5.16
N ASP A 33 -0.16 -13.77 -5.41
CA ASP A 33 -0.02 -14.72 -6.52
C ASP A 33 0.02 -14.05 -7.91
N SER A 34 -0.47 -12.82 -8.00
CA SER A 34 -0.41 -11.97 -9.19
C SER A 34 0.85 -11.13 -9.32
N CYS A 35 1.71 -11.06 -8.31
CA CYS A 35 2.88 -10.18 -8.35
C CYS A 35 4.11 -10.89 -8.93
N VAL A 36 4.78 -10.21 -9.86
CA VAL A 36 6.03 -10.68 -10.47
C VAL A 36 7.14 -9.64 -10.29
N PRO A 37 8.38 -10.09 -10.02
CA PRO A 37 9.52 -9.18 -9.96
C PRO A 37 9.84 -8.64 -11.36
N LEU A 38 10.14 -7.34 -11.43
CA LEU A 38 10.53 -6.65 -12.66
C LEU A 38 12.06 -6.64 -12.87
N HIS A 39 12.81 -6.89 -11.81
CA HIS A 39 14.26 -6.89 -11.78
C HIS A 39 14.80 -8.20 -11.18
N LYS A 40 16.09 -8.48 -11.42
CA LYS A 40 16.78 -9.63 -10.81
C LYS A 40 16.82 -9.49 -9.28
N PHE A 41 16.91 -10.61 -8.58
CA PHE A 41 16.93 -10.66 -7.12
C PHE A 41 17.97 -9.72 -6.50
N ASP A 42 19.23 -9.79 -6.93
CA ASP A 42 20.31 -8.97 -6.38
C ASP A 42 19.99 -7.47 -6.45
N TYR A 43 19.41 -7.02 -7.56
CA TYR A 43 18.99 -5.62 -7.72
C TYR A 43 17.87 -5.23 -6.75
N VAL A 44 16.85 -6.09 -6.62
CA VAL A 44 15.73 -5.88 -5.70
C VAL A 44 16.24 -5.85 -4.25
N TYR A 45 17.12 -6.79 -3.91
CA TYR A 45 17.74 -6.89 -2.59
C TYR A 45 18.53 -5.64 -2.25
N ASP A 46 19.50 -5.27 -3.10
CA ASP A 46 20.37 -4.12 -2.88
C ASP A 46 19.57 -2.82 -2.77
N TYR A 47 18.52 -2.66 -3.60
CA TYR A 47 17.66 -1.49 -3.55
C TYR A 47 16.86 -1.40 -2.24
N LEU A 48 16.22 -2.51 -1.82
CA LEU A 48 15.39 -2.52 -0.61
C LEU A 48 16.25 -2.44 0.66
N MET A 49 17.41 -3.10 0.68
CA MET A 49 18.31 -3.16 1.84
C MET A 49 19.19 -1.92 1.94
N GLY A 50 19.57 -1.30 0.81
CA GLY A 50 20.46 -0.14 0.76
C GLY A 50 19.84 1.19 1.19
N THR A 51 18.52 1.27 1.33
CA THR A 51 17.82 2.46 1.85
C THR A 51 17.42 2.29 3.32
N ASN A 52 17.27 3.40 4.04
CA ASN A 52 16.67 3.43 5.38
C ASN A 52 15.17 3.71 5.36
N LEU A 53 14.58 3.91 4.18
CA LEU A 53 13.15 4.21 4.01
C LEU A 53 12.30 2.95 3.88
N SER A 54 11.03 3.07 4.28
CA SER A 54 9.97 2.15 3.90
C SER A 54 9.15 2.71 2.74
N PHE A 55 8.74 1.83 1.83
CA PHE A 55 7.99 2.18 0.64
C PHE A 55 6.52 1.90 0.87
N ILE A 56 5.82 2.96 1.26
CA ILE A 56 4.38 3.02 1.46
C ILE A 56 3.90 4.20 0.62
N ASP A 57 2.93 3.95 -0.25
CA ASP A 57 2.20 5.02 -0.92
C ASP A 57 1.39 5.80 0.13
N SER A 58 1.57 7.10 0.19
CA SER A 58 0.94 7.95 1.21
C SER A 58 0.77 9.38 0.71
N PHE A 59 -0.47 9.78 0.48
CA PHE A 59 -0.80 11.12 0.02
C PHE A 59 -2.17 11.58 0.53
N TYR A 60 -2.36 12.91 0.46
CA TYR A 60 -3.63 13.53 0.72
C TYR A 60 -4.48 13.53 -0.57
N ASP A 61 -5.69 13.00 -0.51
CA ASP A 61 -6.63 12.98 -1.63
C ASP A 61 -7.94 13.63 -1.17
N PRO A 62 -8.25 14.87 -1.55
CA PRO A 62 -9.48 15.54 -1.12
C PRO A 62 -10.76 14.93 -1.75
N GLY A 63 -10.61 14.04 -2.74
CA GLY A 63 -11.72 13.52 -3.51
C GLY A 63 -12.45 12.33 -2.86
N PRO A 64 -13.42 11.74 -3.59
CA PRO A 64 -14.31 10.68 -3.10
C PRO A 64 -13.60 9.38 -2.70
N HIS A 65 -12.38 9.15 -3.17
CA HIS A 65 -11.58 7.96 -2.84
C HIS A 65 -10.55 8.19 -1.73
N GLY A 66 -10.41 9.43 -1.27
CA GLY A 66 -9.52 9.81 -0.17
C GLY A 66 -10.29 10.25 1.06
N ASN A 67 -10.12 11.52 1.42
CA ASN A 67 -10.63 12.14 2.64
C ASN A 67 -12.15 12.21 2.72
N PHE A 68 -12.91 12.12 1.62
CA PHE A 68 -14.38 11.97 1.71
C PHE A 68 -14.81 10.70 2.46
N ARG A 69 -13.93 9.70 2.52
CA ARG A 69 -14.12 8.45 3.26
C ARG A 69 -13.84 8.59 4.77
N TYR A 70 -13.29 9.72 5.22
CA TYR A 70 -12.96 9.98 6.62
C TYR A 70 -14.21 10.02 7.50
N SER A 71 -14.07 9.56 8.75
CA SER A 71 -15.14 9.58 9.75
C SER A 71 -14.75 10.46 10.93
N GLN A 72 -15.64 11.37 11.32
CA GLN A 72 -15.44 12.22 12.51
C GLN A 72 -15.31 11.41 13.81
N ASN A 73 -15.81 10.17 13.84
CA ASN A 73 -15.64 9.25 14.97
C ASN A 73 -14.18 8.77 15.17
N MET A 74 -13.30 9.05 14.22
CA MET A 74 -11.86 8.79 14.37
C MET A 74 -11.16 9.81 15.26
N LEU A 75 -11.79 10.96 15.54
CA LEU A 75 -11.28 11.94 16.49
C LEU A 75 -11.29 11.39 17.94
N PRO A 76 -10.43 11.94 18.81
CA PRO A 76 -9.33 12.86 18.51
C PRO A 76 -8.07 12.18 17.93
N GLU A 77 -8.01 10.84 17.95
CA GLU A 77 -6.80 10.08 17.68
C GLU A 77 -6.30 10.26 16.25
N VAL A 78 -7.18 10.22 15.25
CA VAL A 78 -6.84 10.50 13.85
C VAL A 78 -7.61 11.74 13.42
N ARG A 79 -6.90 12.82 13.13
CA ARG A 79 -7.50 14.02 12.55
C ARG A 79 -7.63 13.86 11.04
N GLU A 80 -8.61 14.54 10.46
CA GLU A 80 -8.82 14.52 9.00
C GLU A 80 -7.59 14.97 8.21
N SER A 81 -6.82 15.94 8.75
CA SER A 81 -5.57 16.42 8.14
C SER A 81 -4.47 15.35 8.05
N ASP A 82 -4.53 14.38 8.97
CA ASP A 82 -3.56 13.30 9.10
C ASP A 82 -3.99 12.05 8.31
N PHE A 83 -5.28 11.96 7.93
CA PHE A 83 -5.82 10.88 7.11
C PHE A 83 -5.17 10.89 5.72
N ARG A 84 -4.63 9.74 5.33
CA ARG A 84 -3.94 9.53 4.07
C ARG A 84 -4.57 8.40 3.27
N LYS A 85 -4.37 8.47 1.97
CA LYS A 85 -4.65 7.42 1.00
C LYS A 85 -3.34 6.82 0.51
N GLY A 86 -3.36 5.54 0.18
CA GLY A 86 -2.28 4.84 -0.49
C GLY A 86 -2.76 3.55 -1.12
N SER A 87 -1.83 2.80 -1.72
CA SER A 87 -2.05 1.42 -2.13
C SER A 87 -2.04 0.46 -0.94
N GLN A 88 -2.75 -0.66 -1.07
CA GLN A 88 -2.61 -1.80 -0.16
C GLN A 88 -1.16 -2.34 -0.09
N TRP A 89 -0.41 -2.26 -1.20
CA TRP A 89 0.94 -2.80 -1.29
C TRP A 89 1.93 -2.02 -0.42
N PHE A 90 2.71 -2.75 0.36
CA PHE A 90 3.76 -2.17 1.19
C PHE A 90 5.08 -2.92 1.08
N SER A 91 6.16 -2.19 1.32
CA SER A 91 7.51 -2.72 1.48
C SER A 91 8.17 -1.98 2.64
N VAL A 92 8.16 -2.59 3.82
CA VAL A 92 8.46 -1.91 5.09
C VAL A 92 9.68 -2.49 5.79
N LYS A 93 10.44 -1.62 6.45
CA LYS A 93 11.52 -1.99 7.36
C LYS A 93 10.95 -2.61 8.64
N ARG A 94 11.78 -3.39 9.33
CA ARG A 94 11.45 -4.04 10.61
C ARG A 94 10.83 -3.09 11.63
N GLN A 95 11.34 -1.87 11.75
CA GLN A 95 10.78 -0.86 12.66
C GLN A 95 9.30 -0.55 12.37
N HIS A 96 8.95 -0.39 11.08
CA HIS A 96 7.57 -0.10 10.66
C HIS A 96 6.67 -1.34 10.77
N ALA A 97 7.20 -2.53 10.51
CA ALA A 97 6.49 -3.79 10.78
C ALA A 97 6.15 -3.94 12.27
N LEU A 98 7.11 -3.65 13.17
CA LEU A 98 6.90 -3.63 14.62
C LEU A 98 5.85 -2.60 15.04
N MET A 99 5.91 -1.38 14.49
CA MET A 99 4.89 -0.36 14.75
C MET A 99 3.49 -0.83 14.36
N THR A 100 3.35 -1.44 13.18
CA THR A 100 2.07 -2.00 12.73
C THR A 100 1.53 -3.08 13.66
N ILE A 101 2.35 -4.04 14.10
CA ILE A 101 1.85 -5.13 14.96
C ILE A 101 1.57 -4.67 16.39
N ALA A 102 2.32 -3.67 16.89
CA ALA A 102 2.18 -3.12 18.22
C ALA A 102 1.00 -2.15 18.35
N ASP A 103 0.59 -1.51 17.24
CA ASP A 103 -0.52 -0.56 17.26
C ASP A 103 -1.86 -1.25 17.55
N SER A 104 -2.51 -0.86 18.64
CA SER A 104 -3.89 -1.22 18.93
C SER A 104 -4.85 -0.03 18.79
N LEU A 105 -4.36 1.20 18.95
CA LEU A 105 -5.18 2.39 19.07
C LEU A 105 -5.74 2.81 17.71
N TYR A 106 -4.85 3.06 16.74
CA TYR A 106 -5.24 3.53 15.43
C TYR A 106 -5.94 2.42 14.65
N TYR A 107 -5.39 1.19 14.69
CA TYR A 107 -6.06 0.01 14.14
C TYR A 107 -7.52 -0.12 14.59
N THR A 108 -7.81 0.11 15.89
CA THR A 108 -9.19 0.02 16.40
C THR A 108 -10.09 1.10 15.78
N LYS A 109 -9.58 2.32 15.56
CA LYS A 109 -10.34 3.37 14.86
C LYS A 109 -10.67 2.98 13.43
N PHE A 110 -9.70 2.46 12.67
CA PHE A 110 -9.94 1.99 11.30
C PHE A 110 -10.89 0.79 11.26
N LYS A 111 -10.75 -0.15 12.19
CA LYS A 111 -11.66 -1.29 12.32
C LYS A 111 -13.12 -0.89 12.53
N LEU A 112 -13.36 0.11 13.38
CA LEU A 112 -14.71 0.52 13.75
C LEU A 112 -15.32 1.47 12.71
N TYR A 113 -14.51 2.39 12.16
CA TYR A 113 -14.96 3.56 11.42
C TYR A 113 -14.40 3.68 10.00
N CYS A 114 -13.68 2.68 9.48
CA CYS A 114 -13.32 2.60 8.07
C CYS A 114 -13.76 1.24 7.51
N LYS A 115 -14.99 1.19 6.99
CA LYS A 115 -15.58 -0.03 6.44
C LYS A 115 -16.53 0.28 5.28
N PRO A 116 -16.97 -0.73 4.50
CA PRO A 116 -18.01 -0.55 3.51
C PRO A 116 -19.36 -0.21 4.17
N GLY A 117 -20.20 0.58 3.50
CA GLY A 117 -21.58 0.84 3.93
C GLY A 117 -21.70 1.68 5.21
N MET A 118 -20.83 2.68 5.38
CA MET A 118 -20.94 3.65 6.48
C MET A 118 -22.14 4.59 6.31
N GLU A 119 -22.38 5.41 7.34
CA GLU A 119 -23.38 6.47 7.33
C GLU A 119 -23.33 7.32 6.05
N GLY A 120 -24.50 7.52 5.44
CA GLY A 120 -24.62 8.21 4.16
C GLY A 120 -24.20 7.38 2.94
N GLY A 121 -24.07 6.05 3.07
CA GLY A 121 -23.68 5.15 1.98
C GLY A 121 -22.21 5.25 1.58
N ARG A 122 -21.38 5.89 2.43
CA ARG A 122 -19.94 6.06 2.17
C ARG A 122 -19.20 4.75 2.40
N ASN A 123 -18.18 4.49 1.59
CA ASN A 123 -17.30 3.33 1.75
C ASN A 123 -15.91 3.80 2.18
N CYS A 124 -15.28 3.07 3.09
CA CYS A 124 -13.89 3.25 3.47
C CYS A 124 -13.20 1.87 3.51
N TYR A 125 -11.97 1.81 2.99
CA TYR A 125 -11.19 0.58 2.88
C TYR A 125 -9.92 0.70 3.70
N ALA A 126 -9.86 -0.01 4.82
CA ALA A 126 -8.80 0.18 5.81
C ALA A 126 -7.41 -0.19 5.26
N ASP A 127 -7.33 -1.15 4.36
CA ASP A 127 -6.12 -1.57 3.65
C ASP A 127 -5.49 -0.46 2.78
N GLU A 128 -6.29 0.53 2.34
CA GLU A 128 -5.81 1.69 1.55
C GLU A 128 -5.51 2.93 2.41
N HIS A 129 -5.91 2.94 3.68
CA HIS A 129 -5.85 4.15 4.52
C HIS A 129 -5.12 3.99 5.85
N TYR A 130 -5.11 2.78 6.44
CA TYR A 130 -4.58 2.56 7.78
C TYR A 130 -3.07 2.79 7.87
N MET A 131 -2.27 2.00 7.16
CA MET A 131 -0.81 2.13 7.22
C MET A 131 -0.29 3.48 6.69
N PRO A 132 -0.81 4.03 5.57
CA PRO A 132 -0.43 5.36 5.11
C PRO A 132 -0.68 6.44 6.17
N THR A 133 -1.82 6.39 6.86
CA THR A 133 -2.16 7.34 7.93
C THR A 133 -1.28 7.15 9.15
N LEU A 134 -1.11 5.90 9.61
CA LEU A 134 -0.29 5.56 10.78
C LEU A 134 1.15 6.07 10.60
N PHE A 135 1.78 5.78 9.47
CA PHE A 135 3.17 6.16 9.26
C PHE A 135 3.34 7.65 8.98
N ASN A 136 2.40 8.31 8.29
CA ASN A 136 2.42 9.77 8.17
C ASN A 136 2.34 10.47 9.53
N MET A 137 1.64 9.88 10.51
CA MET A 137 1.55 10.42 11.86
C MET A 137 2.76 10.12 12.74
N MET A 138 3.31 8.91 12.63
CA MET A 138 4.34 8.41 13.55
C MET A 138 5.78 8.61 13.05
N ASP A 139 6.02 8.46 11.75
CA ASP A 139 7.36 8.55 11.14
C ASP A 139 7.28 9.03 9.67
N PRO A 140 6.83 10.27 9.41
CA PRO A 140 6.66 10.78 8.04
C PRO A 140 7.96 10.87 7.24
N ASN A 141 9.11 10.93 7.90
CA ASN A 141 10.43 10.97 7.26
C ASN A 141 11.04 9.57 7.05
N GLY A 142 10.48 8.53 7.68
CA GLY A 142 10.88 7.14 7.51
C GLY A 142 10.18 6.42 6.37
N ILE A 143 9.22 7.08 5.70
CA ILE A 143 8.53 6.56 4.52
C ILE A 143 8.86 7.37 3.27
N ALA A 144 8.85 6.69 2.12
CA ALA A 144 9.11 7.32 0.84
C ALA A 144 7.90 8.13 0.32
N ASN A 145 6.68 7.82 0.78
CA ASN A 145 5.41 8.26 0.19
C ASN A 145 5.13 7.68 -1.19
N TRP A 146 5.82 6.62 -1.61
CA TRP A 146 5.49 5.85 -2.81
C TRP A 146 5.69 4.36 -2.58
N SER A 147 5.03 3.55 -3.41
CA SER A 147 5.19 2.09 -3.42
C SER A 147 6.23 1.65 -4.47
N VAL A 148 6.93 0.55 -4.18
CA VAL A 148 7.79 -0.15 -5.16
C VAL A 148 7.00 -1.13 -6.03
N THR A 149 5.70 -1.26 -5.78
CA THR A 149 4.78 -2.11 -6.54
C THR A 149 3.96 -1.27 -7.50
N HIS A 150 4.16 -1.48 -8.80
CA HIS A 150 3.40 -0.81 -9.84
C HIS A 150 1.97 -1.36 -9.91
N VAL A 151 1.00 -0.44 -9.93
CA VAL A 151 -0.41 -0.69 -10.20
C VAL A 151 -0.90 0.31 -11.24
N ASP A 152 -1.62 -0.18 -12.25
CA ASP A 152 -2.09 0.64 -13.37
C ASP A 152 -3.53 1.14 -13.10
N TRP A 153 -3.67 2.45 -12.90
CA TRP A 153 -4.97 3.12 -12.68
C TRP A 153 -5.50 3.84 -13.93
N SER A 154 -4.90 3.62 -15.12
CA SER A 154 -5.25 4.36 -16.34
C SER A 154 -6.73 4.22 -16.75
N GLU A 155 -7.42 3.17 -16.28
CA GLU A 155 -8.84 2.93 -16.57
C GLU A 155 -9.81 3.75 -15.70
N GLY A 156 -9.34 4.39 -14.62
CA GLY A 156 -10.18 5.22 -13.74
C GLY A 156 -11.33 4.47 -13.06
N LYS A 157 -11.21 3.15 -12.90
CA LYS A 157 -12.22 2.30 -12.24
C LYS A 157 -12.00 2.25 -10.73
N TRP A 158 -12.90 1.54 -10.04
CA TRP A 158 -12.84 1.27 -8.59
C TRP A 158 -11.68 0.35 -8.18
N HIS A 159 -11.00 -0.26 -9.15
CA HIS A 159 -9.85 -1.12 -8.95
C HIS A 159 -8.83 -0.87 -10.09
N PRO A 160 -7.54 -1.18 -9.87
CA PRO A 160 -6.53 -1.12 -10.92
C PRO A 160 -6.89 -2.01 -12.12
N LYS A 161 -6.28 -1.73 -13.27
CA LYS A 161 -6.37 -2.53 -14.48
C LYS A 161 -5.95 -3.97 -14.17
N ALA A 162 -6.86 -4.90 -14.47
CA ALA A 162 -6.57 -6.32 -14.40
C ALA A 162 -5.90 -6.76 -15.70
N TYR A 163 -4.75 -7.40 -15.58
CA TYR A 163 -4.01 -7.96 -16.70
C TYR A 163 -4.28 -9.45 -16.81
N ARG A 164 -4.66 -9.93 -18.00
CA ARG A 164 -4.78 -11.35 -18.30
C ARG A 164 -3.45 -11.90 -18.81
N ALA A 165 -3.31 -13.22 -18.84
CA ALA A 165 -2.09 -13.88 -19.33
C ALA A 165 -1.64 -13.37 -20.73
N GLN A 166 -2.59 -13.09 -21.62
CA GLN A 166 -2.32 -12.54 -22.96
C GLN A 166 -1.80 -11.10 -22.95
N ASP A 167 -2.09 -10.33 -21.91
CA ASP A 167 -1.68 -8.93 -21.77
C ASP A 167 -0.22 -8.83 -21.27
N VAL A 168 0.29 -9.89 -20.62
CA VAL A 168 1.65 -9.97 -20.07
C VAL A 168 2.66 -10.25 -21.19
N THR A 169 3.10 -9.18 -21.84
CA THR A 169 4.11 -9.25 -22.88
C THR A 169 5.46 -8.72 -22.40
N TYR A 170 6.55 -9.15 -23.04
CA TYR A 170 7.88 -8.57 -22.79
C TYR A 170 7.89 -7.04 -22.96
N GLY A 171 7.16 -6.53 -23.97
CA GLY A 171 7.02 -5.09 -24.20
C GLY A 171 6.36 -4.37 -23.02
N LEU A 172 5.28 -4.94 -22.48
CA LEU A 172 4.62 -4.41 -21.27
C LEU A 172 5.59 -4.35 -20.09
N LEU A 173 6.24 -5.48 -19.76
CA LEU A 173 7.16 -5.54 -18.62
C LEU A 173 8.32 -4.56 -18.77
N LYS A 174 8.89 -4.44 -19.97
CA LYS A 174 9.94 -3.48 -20.28
C LYS A 174 9.47 -2.03 -20.11
N ASN A 175 8.25 -1.71 -20.51
CA ASN A 175 7.70 -0.37 -20.33
C ASN A 175 7.54 -0.04 -18.84
N ILE A 176 7.05 -0.99 -18.03
CA ILE A 176 6.90 -0.78 -16.59
C ILE A 176 8.27 -0.60 -15.92
N THR A 177 9.30 -1.34 -16.33
CA THR A 177 10.67 -1.17 -15.80
C THR A 177 11.29 0.19 -16.11
N SER A 178 10.75 0.91 -17.10
CA SER A 178 11.22 2.26 -17.45
C SER A 178 10.45 3.39 -16.75
N ILE A 179 9.48 3.08 -15.89
CA ILE A 179 8.74 4.08 -15.12
C ILE A 179 9.62 4.60 -13.99
N ASP A 180 9.90 5.90 -14.02
CA ASP A 180 10.71 6.65 -13.06
C ASP A 180 9.89 7.71 -12.29
N MET A 181 8.57 7.76 -12.50
CA MET A 181 7.66 8.68 -11.80
C MET A 181 6.44 7.96 -11.23
N SER A 182 6.11 8.27 -9.96
CA SER A 182 4.85 7.88 -9.33
C SER A 182 3.91 9.07 -9.42
N HIS A 183 2.71 8.83 -9.92
CA HIS A 183 1.67 9.85 -9.96
C HIS A 183 0.64 9.55 -8.89
N HIS A 184 0.56 10.40 -7.87
CA HIS A 184 -0.60 10.44 -7.00
C HIS A 184 -1.68 11.23 -7.70
N VAL A 185 -2.59 10.50 -8.32
CA VAL A 185 -3.77 11.09 -8.96
C VAL A 185 -4.86 11.20 -7.90
N THR A 186 -5.20 12.44 -7.52
CA THR A 186 -6.36 12.66 -6.63
C THR A 186 -7.65 12.32 -7.38
N SER A 187 -8.62 11.83 -6.63
CA SER A 187 -9.89 11.39 -7.20
C SER A 187 -10.82 12.54 -7.63
N ASP A 188 -10.42 13.79 -7.40
CA ASP A 188 -11.13 14.99 -7.86
C ASP A 188 -10.64 15.54 -9.21
N SER A 189 -9.72 14.82 -9.89
CA SER A 189 -9.15 15.14 -11.21
C SER A 189 -8.38 16.47 -11.28
N LYS A 190 -8.23 17.19 -10.16
CA LYS A 190 -7.70 18.56 -10.13
C LYS A 190 -6.25 18.64 -9.67
N VAL A 191 -5.72 17.61 -9.03
CA VAL A 191 -4.36 17.61 -8.49
C VAL A 191 -3.67 16.29 -8.80
N SER A 192 -2.63 16.34 -9.63
CA SER A 192 -1.64 15.27 -9.73
C SER A 192 -0.38 15.70 -9.00
N VAL A 193 0.00 14.98 -7.95
CA VAL A 193 1.32 15.14 -7.34
C VAL A 193 2.22 14.08 -7.94
N SER A 194 3.18 14.50 -8.75
CA SER A 194 4.23 13.63 -9.24
C SER A 194 5.32 13.55 -8.18
N VAL A 195 5.59 12.35 -7.69
CA VAL A 195 6.75 12.08 -6.86
C VAL A 195 7.76 11.34 -7.72
N SER A 196 8.99 11.86 -7.80
CA SER A 196 10.08 11.16 -8.49
C SER A 196 10.24 9.80 -7.83
N LEU A 197 10.02 8.73 -8.58
CA LEU A 197 10.41 7.40 -8.15
C LEU A 197 11.90 7.26 -8.37
N SER A 198 12.51 6.35 -7.62
CA SER A 198 13.77 5.77 -8.07
C SER A 198 13.51 4.54 -8.96
N VAL A 199 12.62 3.60 -8.57
CA VAL A 199 12.36 2.36 -9.36
C VAL A 199 11.03 1.66 -8.99
N CYS A 200 10.35 1.05 -9.98
CA CYS A 200 9.32 0.01 -9.77
C CYS A 200 9.96 -1.39 -9.68
N LEU A 201 9.86 -2.08 -8.55
CA LEU A 201 10.48 -3.41 -8.35
C LEU A 201 9.54 -4.57 -8.68
N PHE A 202 8.25 -4.38 -8.47
CA PHE A 202 7.22 -5.40 -8.66
C PHE A 202 6.08 -4.85 -9.49
N VAL A 203 5.39 -5.74 -10.21
CA VAL A 203 4.08 -5.44 -10.79
C VAL A 203 3.11 -6.54 -10.38
N CYS A 204 1.92 -6.15 -9.93
CA CYS A 204 0.85 -7.11 -9.63
C CYS A 204 -0.13 -7.18 -10.79
N VAL A 205 0.05 -8.22 -11.58
CA VAL A 205 -0.71 -8.57 -12.77
C VAL A 205 -1.82 -9.52 -12.33
N CYS A 206 -3.05 -9.05 -12.12
CA CYS A 206 -4.16 -9.88 -11.65
C CYS A 206 -4.50 -11.05 -12.61
N VAL A 207 -3.79 -12.18 -12.51
CA VAL A 207 -4.02 -13.37 -13.36
C VAL A 207 -5.16 -14.25 -12.82
N SER A 208 -5.42 -14.28 -11.51
CA SER A 208 -6.64 -14.88 -10.94
C SER A 208 -6.89 -14.45 -9.49
N LEU A 209 -8.04 -14.83 -8.93
CA LEU A 209 -8.53 -14.40 -7.61
C LEU A 209 -7.69 -14.96 -6.45
N SER A 210 -7.03 -14.04 -5.75
CA SER A 210 -6.91 -13.99 -4.27
C SER A 210 -6.00 -15.01 -3.57
N GLN A 211 -4.69 -14.77 -3.53
CA GLN A 211 -3.84 -15.06 -2.35
C GLN A 211 -2.75 -13.99 -2.19
N CYS A 212 -2.66 -13.34 -1.02
CA CYS A 212 -1.53 -12.47 -0.65
C CYS A 212 -0.46 -13.30 0.09
N PHE A 213 0.82 -13.10 -0.26
CA PHE A 213 1.98 -13.68 0.37
C PHE A 213 2.90 -12.56 0.89
N ALA A 214 3.45 -12.72 2.09
CA ALA A 214 4.52 -11.86 2.56
C ALA A 214 5.87 -12.51 2.25
N PHE A 215 6.77 -11.76 1.62
CA PHE A 215 8.18 -12.13 1.47
C PHE A 215 9.02 -11.33 2.45
N THR A 216 10.08 -11.94 2.96
CA THR A 216 11.07 -11.28 3.79
C THR A 216 12.44 -11.33 3.16
N PHE A 217 13.19 -10.26 3.38
CA PHE A 217 14.61 -10.20 3.05
C PHE A 217 15.41 -10.17 4.35
N THR A 218 16.41 -11.04 4.43
CA THR A 218 17.40 -11.14 5.50
C THR A 218 18.66 -10.39 5.13
#